data_AF-A0A9W6Z4A0-F1
#
_entry.id   AF-A0A9W6Z4A0-F1
#
_cell.length_a   1.000
_cell.length_b   1.000
_cell.length_c   1.000
_cell.angle_alpha   90.00
_cell.angle_beta   90.00
_cell.angle_gamma   90.00
#
_symmetry.space_group_name_H-M   'P 1'
#
loop_
_entity.id
_entity.type
_entity.pdbx_description
1 polymer ?
#
loop_
_entity_poly.entity_id
_entity_poly.type
_entity_poly.pdbx_seq_one_letter_code
_entity_poly.pdbx_strand_id
1 'polypeptide(L)'
;MFKKRILLANVKYDRTVAFYTSYITNYSPFDNWNAVDIQYISDLPSAIVDQREYTPNIVDFANTKVDPSKNPSFNFRNYSGRRTFIVGLFVILVPLFFPLVLVVSWIGSYFSNRRNSLTKTEETQTLWNNVYKIWKGESAKFEDEYEPTTPEQLYNPLSTTTAEIIEDEPQSLRSTDDNESIGSPIKQKEVLKPCVKYEIEQNSETDVLNHLCDSVDVGNLEKLDICQELEPLPFDDQRQMMLNNLNSLKWTKIACFLLSLNSHESIVARLGLHRTSAGAPVLYLWGTMIRFQLVDEIDDKALVS
;
A
#
# COMPACT_ATOMS: atom_id res chain seq x y z
N MET A 1 -5.52 25.73 9.72
CA MET A 1 -5.06 24.58 10.55
C MET A 1 -5.94 23.38 10.23
N PHE A 2 -5.40 22.17 10.13
CA PHE A 2 -6.20 20.97 9.82
C PHE A 2 -7.17 20.67 10.95
N LYS A 3 -8.46 20.53 10.60
CA LYS A 3 -9.55 20.34 11.56
C LYS A 3 -9.53 18.94 12.19
N LYS A 4 -9.20 17.94 11.39
CA LYS A 4 -9.00 16.55 11.81
C LYS A 4 -7.59 16.13 11.42
N ARG A 5 -6.97 15.29 12.25
CA ARG A 5 -5.55 14.93 12.20
C ARG A 5 -5.44 13.41 12.32
N ILE A 6 -5.58 12.71 11.21
CA ILE A 6 -5.48 11.25 11.11
C ILE A 6 -4.20 10.91 10.34
N LEU A 7 -3.43 9.94 10.84
CA LEU A 7 -2.24 9.42 10.19
C LEU A 7 -2.42 7.93 9.95
N LEU A 8 -2.04 7.49 8.76
CA LEU A 8 -1.98 6.09 8.37
C LEU A 8 -0.52 5.78 8.07
N ALA A 9 0.04 4.84 8.82
CA ALA A 9 1.41 4.38 8.65
C ALA A 9 1.40 2.90 8.33
N ASN A 10 1.95 2.53 7.18
CA ASN A 10 2.13 1.12 6.87
C ASN A 10 3.36 0.57 7.62
N VAL A 11 3.21 -0.56 8.29
CA VAL A 11 4.28 -1.15 9.13
C VAL A 11 5.35 -1.86 8.32
N LYS A 12 5.07 -2.24 7.06
CA LYS A 12 6.01 -2.99 6.21
C LYS A 12 5.78 -2.75 4.74
N TYR A 13 6.85 -2.82 3.94
CA TYR A 13 6.79 -2.69 2.47
C TYR A 13 6.50 -1.28 1.94
N ASP A 14 6.53 -0.26 2.80
CA ASP A 14 6.61 1.12 2.31
C ASP A 14 8.05 1.47 1.93
N ARG A 15 8.30 1.55 0.63
CA ARG A 15 9.62 1.89 0.08
C ARG A 15 9.92 3.39 0.10
N THR A 16 8.91 4.22 0.33
CA THR A 16 9.00 5.68 0.19
C THR A 16 9.11 6.39 1.53
N VAL A 17 8.40 5.91 2.55
CA VAL A 17 8.34 6.54 3.86
C VAL A 17 8.55 5.47 4.94
N ALA A 18 9.60 5.64 5.74
CA ALA A 18 9.85 4.76 6.88
C ALA A 18 8.73 4.90 7.93
N PHE A 19 8.41 3.79 8.61
CA PHE A 19 7.33 3.73 9.61
C PHE A 19 7.44 4.81 10.68
N TYR A 20 8.62 5.02 11.26
CA TYR A 20 8.81 5.99 12.35
C TYR A 20 8.50 7.43 11.90
N THR A 21 8.73 7.75 10.63
CA THR A 21 8.41 9.05 10.05
C THR A 21 6.90 9.20 9.82
N SER A 22 6.23 8.20 9.24
CA SER A 22 4.79 8.26 8.97
C SER A 22 3.94 8.17 10.25
N TYR A 23 4.39 7.44 11.25
CA TYR A 23 3.74 7.31 12.55
C TYR A 23 4.14 8.43 13.55
N ILE A 24 5.11 9.27 13.20
CA ILE A 24 5.63 10.36 14.06
C ILE A 24 6.10 9.79 15.41
N THR A 25 7.12 8.95 15.36
CA THR A 25 7.75 8.32 16.54
C THR A 25 9.27 8.28 16.35
N ASN A 26 10.00 8.17 17.46
CA ASN A 26 11.43 7.91 17.48
C ASN A 26 11.76 6.42 17.66
N TYR A 27 10.77 5.52 17.62
CA TYR A 27 10.99 4.07 17.70
C TYR A 27 10.69 3.40 16.36
N SER A 28 11.46 2.36 16.02
CA SER A 28 11.22 1.53 14.84
C SER A 28 11.01 0.05 15.24
N PRO A 29 9.85 -0.30 15.81
CA PRO A 29 9.60 -1.65 16.31
C PRO A 29 9.58 -2.73 15.23
N PHE A 30 9.35 -2.34 13.98
CA PHE A 30 9.19 -3.27 12.87
C PHE A 30 10.48 -3.50 12.06
N ASP A 31 11.62 -2.96 12.50
CA ASP A 31 12.92 -3.20 11.83
C ASP A 31 13.28 -4.69 11.84
N ASN A 32 13.05 -5.38 12.97
CA ASN A 32 13.22 -6.81 13.13
C ASN A 32 11.89 -7.56 12.93
N TRP A 33 11.31 -7.47 11.73
CA TRP A 33 10.00 -8.05 11.42
C TRP A 33 9.79 -9.49 11.91
N ASN A 34 10.82 -10.34 11.82
CA ASN A 34 10.72 -11.76 12.19
C ASN A 34 10.60 -11.99 13.71
N ALA A 35 11.02 -11.02 14.52
CA ALA A 35 10.89 -11.07 15.96
C ALA A 35 9.54 -10.51 16.44
N VAL A 36 8.76 -9.84 15.59
CA VAL A 36 7.50 -9.22 16.00
C VAL A 36 6.34 -10.14 15.64
N ASP A 37 5.57 -10.55 16.65
CA ASP A 37 4.32 -11.28 16.48
C ASP A 37 3.17 -10.27 16.42
N ILE A 38 2.83 -9.85 15.20
CA ILE A 38 1.85 -8.80 14.95
C ILE A 38 0.44 -9.36 15.10
N GLN A 39 -0.31 -8.73 16.00
CA GLN A 39 -1.74 -8.97 16.16
C GLN A 39 -2.52 -7.85 15.48
N TYR A 40 -3.68 -8.19 14.94
CA TYR A 40 -4.56 -7.25 14.26
C TYR A 40 -5.87 -7.09 15.04
N ILE A 41 -6.42 -5.88 15.02
CA ILE A 41 -7.73 -5.59 15.60
C ILE A 41 -8.79 -6.40 14.84
N SER A 42 -9.59 -7.18 15.54
CA SER A 42 -10.73 -7.92 14.96
C SER A 42 -11.94 -7.03 14.74
N ASP A 43 -12.93 -7.55 14.03
CA ASP A 43 -14.27 -6.94 13.91
C ASP A 43 -14.30 -5.56 13.24
N LEU A 44 -13.32 -5.30 12.36
CA LEU A 44 -13.26 -4.09 11.54
C LEU A 44 -14.21 -4.20 10.33
N PRO A 45 -14.71 -3.06 9.81
CA PRO A 45 -15.62 -3.07 8.68
C PRO A 45 -14.89 -3.61 7.44
N SER A 46 -15.49 -4.63 6.83
CA SER A 46 -15.00 -5.25 5.60
C SER A 46 -15.48 -4.50 4.36
N ALA A 47 -14.74 -4.68 3.27
CA ALA A 47 -15.06 -4.15 1.95
C ALA A 47 -15.14 -5.30 0.94
N ILE A 48 -16.22 -5.41 0.17
CA ILE A 48 -16.31 -6.40 -0.92
C ILE A 48 -15.79 -5.76 -2.21
N VAL A 49 -14.64 -6.25 -2.69
CA VAL A 49 -14.04 -5.85 -3.96
C VAL A 49 -14.00 -7.07 -4.87
N ASP A 50 -14.66 -7.01 -6.02
CA ASP A 50 -14.67 -8.11 -6.99
C ASP A 50 -15.14 -9.45 -6.39
N GLN A 51 -16.27 -9.43 -5.67
CA GLN A 51 -16.86 -10.59 -4.99
C GLN A 51 -16.00 -11.22 -3.89
N ARG A 52 -14.90 -10.59 -3.50
CA ARG A 52 -14.08 -11.00 -2.35
C ARG A 52 -14.21 -9.98 -1.25
N GLU A 53 -14.44 -10.49 -0.04
CA GLU A 53 -14.45 -9.67 1.17
C GLU A 53 -13.02 -9.44 1.65
N TYR A 54 -12.70 -8.19 1.98
CA TYR A 54 -11.41 -7.80 2.50
C TYR A 54 -11.57 -6.97 3.78
N THR A 55 -10.92 -7.43 4.84
CA THR A 55 -10.81 -6.70 6.12
C THR A 55 -9.52 -5.88 6.14
N PRO A 56 -9.55 -4.62 6.62
CA PRO A 56 -8.34 -3.85 6.83
C PRO A 56 -7.49 -4.47 7.95
N ASN A 57 -6.20 -4.69 7.71
CA ASN A 57 -5.28 -5.18 8.74
C ASN A 57 -4.72 -3.98 9.52
N ILE A 58 -5.32 -3.64 10.65
CA ILE A 58 -4.81 -2.61 11.57
C ILE A 58 -4.08 -3.30 12.70
N VAL A 59 -2.87 -2.85 12.98
CA VAL A 59 -2.03 -3.41 14.02
C VAL A 59 -2.59 -3.03 15.40
N ASP A 60 -2.81 -4.05 16.22
CA ASP A 60 -3.13 -3.91 17.63
C ASP A 60 -1.83 -3.86 18.44
N PHE A 61 -1.40 -2.65 18.81
CA PHE A 61 -0.18 -2.48 19.59
C PHE A 61 -0.29 -2.97 21.04
N ALA A 62 -1.49 -3.10 21.60
CA ALA A 62 -1.67 -3.60 22.96
C ALA A 62 -1.41 -5.10 23.04
N ASN A 63 -1.75 -5.84 21.98
CA ASN A 63 -1.60 -7.29 21.90
C ASN A 63 -0.36 -7.75 21.11
N THR A 64 0.25 -6.88 20.31
CA THR A 64 1.48 -7.20 19.55
C THR A 64 2.68 -7.33 20.49
N LYS A 65 3.46 -8.42 20.33
CA LYS A 65 4.61 -8.73 21.19
C LYS A 65 5.88 -8.97 20.39
N VAL A 66 7.01 -8.70 21.02
CA VAL A 66 8.34 -9.04 20.47
C VAL A 66 8.78 -10.35 21.09
N ASP A 67 9.08 -11.33 20.24
CA ASP A 67 9.69 -12.61 20.58
C ASP A 67 11.11 -12.66 19.99
N PRO A 68 12.14 -12.32 20.77
CA PRO A 68 13.52 -12.31 20.29
C PRO A 68 14.03 -13.71 19.92
N SER A 69 13.37 -14.78 20.37
CA SER A 69 13.77 -16.17 20.05
C SER A 69 13.51 -16.55 18.59
N LYS A 70 12.58 -15.85 17.92
CA LYS A 70 12.26 -16.04 16.50
C LYS A 70 13.26 -15.38 15.56
N ASN A 71 14.26 -14.65 16.08
CA ASN A 71 15.29 -14.07 15.23
C ASN A 71 16.04 -15.19 14.50
N PRO A 72 15.98 -15.25 13.16
CA PRO A 72 16.74 -16.24 12.43
C PRO A 72 18.22 -15.93 12.62
N SER A 73 18.90 -16.69 13.47
CA SER A 73 20.36 -16.71 13.48
C SER A 73 20.77 -17.23 12.11
N PHE A 74 21.08 -16.33 11.18
CA PHE A 74 21.61 -16.71 9.87
C PHE A 74 22.95 -17.39 10.09
N ASN A 75 22.93 -18.72 10.22
CA ASN A 75 24.11 -19.55 10.35
C ASN A 75 24.78 -19.66 8.98
N PHE A 76 25.52 -18.63 8.59
CA PHE A 76 26.32 -18.58 7.35
C PHE A 76 27.39 -19.67 7.26
N ARG A 77 27.64 -20.42 8.35
CA ARG A 77 28.76 -21.35 8.48
C ARG A 77 28.55 -22.70 7.78
N ASN A 78 27.32 -23.10 7.46
CA ASN A 78 27.03 -24.45 6.93
C ASN A 78 26.75 -24.55 5.42
N TYR A 79 26.95 -23.48 4.63
CA TYR A 79 26.59 -23.44 3.20
C TYR A 79 27.76 -23.27 2.22
N SER A 80 28.99 -23.65 2.58
CA SER A 80 30.18 -23.35 1.75
C SER A 80 30.16 -24.05 0.38
N GLY A 81 29.70 -25.31 0.29
CA GLY A 81 29.73 -26.08 -0.96
C GLY A 81 28.64 -25.73 -1.97
N ARG A 82 27.42 -25.40 -1.52
CA ARG A 82 26.33 -24.96 -2.41
C ARG A 82 26.57 -23.55 -2.94
N ARG A 83 27.19 -22.68 -2.13
CA ARG A 83 27.50 -21.30 -2.52
C ARG A 83 28.56 -21.24 -3.63
N THR A 84 29.62 -22.05 -3.55
CA THR A 84 30.64 -22.09 -4.62
C THR A 84 30.04 -22.59 -5.93
N PHE A 85 29.14 -23.57 -5.89
CA PHE A 85 28.42 -24.03 -7.08
C PHE A 85 27.51 -22.94 -7.68
N ILE A 86 26.68 -22.27 -6.86
CA ILE A 86 25.79 -21.19 -7.33
C ILE A 86 26.60 -20.03 -7.89
N VAL A 87 27.68 -19.61 -7.21
CA VAL A 87 28.55 -18.53 -7.70
C VAL A 87 29.20 -18.93 -9.03
N GLY A 88 29.69 -20.17 -9.16
CA GLY A 88 30.24 -20.68 -10.41
C GLY A 88 29.21 -20.68 -11.56
N LEU A 89 27.97 -21.09 -11.28
CA LEU A 89 26.87 -21.04 -12.23
C LEU A 89 26.59 -19.59 -12.69
N PHE A 90 26.53 -18.63 -11.76
CA PHE A 90 26.33 -17.22 -12.09
C PHE A 90 27.47 -16.65 -12.93
N VAL A 91 28.73 -16.99 -12.63
CA VAL A 91 29.89 -16.53 -13.42
C VAL A 91 29.83 -17.02 -14.87
N ILE A 92 29.23 -18.18 -15.13
CA ILE A 92 29.04 -18.73 -16.48
C ILE A 92 27.78 -18.15 -17.16
N LEU A 93 26.66 -18.03 -16.44
CA LEU A 93 25.39 -17.58 -17.00
C LEU A 93 25.35 -16.06 -17.24
N VAL A 94 25.88 -15.26 -16.32
CA VAL A 94 25.82 -13.78 -16.43
C VAL A 94 26.40 -13.26 -17.74
N PRO A 95 27.62 -13.64 -18.19
CA PRO A 95 28.15 -13.13 -19.46
C PRO A 95 27.34 -13.58 -20.69
N LEU A 96 26.57 -14.66 -20.58
CA LEU A 96 25.67 -15.12 -21.64
C LEU A 96 24.33 -14.36 -21.65
N PHE A 97 23.72 -14.18 -20.49
CA PHE A 97 22.39 -13.57 -20.35
C PHE A 97 22.42 -12.03 -20.30
N PHE A 98 23.48 -11.44 -19.75
CA PHE A 98 23.64 -9.99 -19.66
C PHE A 98 23.56 -9.27 -21.02
N PRO A 99 24.27 -9.69 -22.08
CA PRO A 99 24.13 -9.04 -23.39
C PRO A 99 22.72 -9.19 -23.96
N LEU A 100 22.02 -10.30 -23.70
CA LEU A 100 20.64 -10.50 -24.13
C LEU A 100 19.69 -9.52 -23.44
N VAL A 101 19.81 -9.35 -22.12
CA VAL A 101 19.03 -8.37 -21.35
C VAL A 101 19.29 -6.95 -21.83
N LEU A 102 20.54 -6.60 -22.14
CA LEU A 102 20.88 -5.29 -22.72
C LEU A 102 20.25 -5.08 -24.09
N VAL A 103 20.25 -6.09 -24.97
CA VAL A 103 19.61 -6.00 -26.29
C VAL A 103 18.10 -5.77 -26.14
N VAL A 104 17.42 -6.54 -25.28
CA VAL A 104 15.98 -6.39 -25.03
C VAL A 104 15.68 -5.01 -24.45
N SER A 105 16.47 -4.54 -23.48
CA SER A 105 16.32 -3.22 -22.88
C SER A 105 16.52 -2.10 -23.91
N TRP A 106 17.54 -2.23 -24.78
CA TRP A 106 17.84 -1.27 -25.82
C TRP A 106 16.72 -1.20 -26.88
N ILE A 107 16.18 -2.36 -27.29
CA ILE A 107 15.02 -2.46 -28.17
C ILE A 107 13.81 -1.75 -27.52
N GLY A 108 13.53 -2.03 -26.24
CA GLY A 108 12.46 -1.39 -25.48
C GLY A 108 12.60 0.13 -25.42
N SER A 109 13.80 0.63 -25.12
CA SER A 109 14.09 2.07 -25.14
C SER A 109 13.95 2.69 -26.52
N TYR A 110 14.40 2.01 -27.58
CA TYR A 110 14.25 2.49 -28.95
C TYR A 110 12.77 2.63 -29.34
N PHE A 111 11.96 1.61 -29.08
CA PHE A 111 10.52 1.66 -29.34
C PHE A 111 9.81 2.71 -28.48
N SER A 112 10.19 2.85 -27.21
CA SER A 112 9.64 3.88 -26.32
C SER A 112 9.94 5.29 -26.81
N ASN A 113 11.19 5.57 -27.23
CA ASN A 113 11.56 6.87 -27.78
C ASN A 113 10.86 7.14 -29.09
N ARG A 114 10.75 6.14 -29.96
CA ARG A 114 10.02 6.27 -31.23
C ARG A 114 8.53 6.53 -30.99
N ARG A 115 7.93 5.88 -29.98
CA ARG A 115 6.54 6.12 -29.56
C ARG A 115 6.38 7.54 -29.03
N ASN A 116 7.25 7.99 -28.14
CA ASN A 116 7.22 9.36 -27.61
C ASN A 116 7.38 10.42 -28.71
N SER A 117 8.13 10.10 -29.78
CA SER A 117 8.26 10.99 -30.95
C SER A 117 7.03 10.99 -31.85
N LEU A 118 6.19 9.95 -31.81
CA LEU A 118 4.99 9.81 -32.64
C LEU A 118 3.73 10.33 -31.93
N THR A 119 3.65 10.14 -30.61
CA THR A 119 2.67 10.85 -29.78
C THR A 119 3.06 12.32 -29.78
N LYS A 120 2.40 13.12 -30.63
CA LYS A 120 2.38 14.58 -30.46
C LYS A 120 1.92 14.80 -29.03
N THR A 121 2.82 15.23 -28.16
CA THR A 121 2.43 15.81 -26.88
C THR A 121 1.45 16.92 -27.22
N GLU A 122 0.18 16.72 -26.92
CA GLU A 122 -0.74 17.83 -26.85
C GLU A 122 -0.07 18.90 -25.99
N GLU A 123 -0.04 20.13 -26.51
CA GLU A 123 0.57 21.23 -25.80
C GLU A 123 0.01 21.25 -24.39
N THR A 124 0.88 21.08 -23.40
CA THR A 124 0.52 21.08 -21.98
C THR A 124 -0.29 22.32 -21.62
N GLN A 125 -0.10 23.43 -22.34
CA GLN A 125 -0.91 24.65 -22.24
C GLN A 125 -2.39 24.42 -22.58
N THR A 126 -2.73 23.61 -23.58
CA THR A 126 -4.11 23.31 -23.97
C THR A 126 -4.82 22.49 -22.90
N LEU A 127 -4.13 21.49 -22.32
CA LEU A 127 -4.60 20.73 -21.17
C LEU A 127 -4.84 21.60 -19.93
N TRP A 128 -3.88 22.47 -19.59
CA TRP A 128 -4.02 23.40 -18.46
C TRP A 128 -5.14 24.43 -18.67
N ASN A 129 -5.33 24.91 -19.89
CA ASN A 129 -6.44 25.81 -20.23
C ASN A 129 -7.81 25.12 -20.08
N ASN A 130 -7.91 23.83 -20.42
CA ASN A 130 -9.13 23.05 -20.24
C ASN A 130 -9.42 22.77 -18.76
N VAL A 131 -8.40 22.44 -17.96
CA VAL A 131 -8.53 22.32 -16.49
C VAL A 131 -8.97 23.65 -15.87
N TYR A 132 -8.43 24.77 -16.31
CA TYR A 132 -8.81 26.10 -15.83
C TYR A 132 -10.26 26.47 -16.17
N LYS A 133 -10.75 26.10 -17.36
CA LYS A 133 -12.15 26.27 -17.76
C LYS A 133 -13.11 25.44 -16.89
N ILE A 134 -12.76 24.19 -16.60
CA ILE A 134 -13.52 23.31 -15.69
C ILE A 134 -13.56 23.88 -14.28
N TRP A 135 -12.43 24.37 -13.78
CA TRP A 135 -12.37 25.01 -12.47
C TRP A 135 -13.25 26.26 -12.36
N LYS A 136 -13.45 26.99 -13.47
CA LYS A 136 -14.38 28.13 -13.56
C LYS A 136 -15.84 27.76 -13.77
N GLY A 137 -16.17 26.47 -13.83
CA GLY A 137 -17.54 26.00 -14.03
C GLY A 137 -18.03 26.12 -15.48
N GLU A 138 -17.12 26.34 -16.44
CA GLU A 138 -17.45 26.26 -17.87
C GLU A 138 -17.45 24.79 -18.30
N SER A 139 -18.46 24.38 -19.07
CA SER A 139 -18.51 23.04 -19.65
C SER A 139 -17.44 22.92 -20.75
N ALA A 140 -16.27 22.41 -20.41
CA ALA A 140 -15.30 21.98 -21.42
C ALA A 140 -15.89 20.76 -22.15
N LYS A 141 -16.18 20.91 -23.43
CA LYS A 141 -16.42 19.76 -24.30
C LYS A 141 -15.06 19.12 -24.56
N PHE A 142 -14.79 18.01 -23.89
CA PHE A 142 -13.80 17.07 -24.37
C PHE A 142 -14.39 16.48 -25.65
N GLU A 143 -13.95 16.96 -26.80
CA GLU A 143 -13.96 16.12 -27.99
C GLU A 143 -12.89 15.06 -27.73
N ASP A 144 -13.23 14.09 -26.88
CA ASP A 144 -12.56 12.82 -26.88
C ASP A 144 -12.95 12.16 -28.20
N GLU A 145 -12.29 12.58 -29.29
CA GLU A 145 -11.82 11.64 -30.30
C GLU A 145 -10.69 10.81 -29.67
N TYR A 146 -10.99 10.22 -28.51
CA TYR A 146 -10.38 8.98 -28.09
C TYR A 146 -11.01 7.95 -29.02
N GLU A 147 -10.55 7.91 -30.27
CA GLU A 147 -10.40 6.61 -30.90
C GLU A 147 -9.62 5.80 -29.85
N PRO A 148 -10.22 4.75 -29.26
CA PRO A 148 -9.46 3.87 -28.41
C PRO A 148 -8.36 3.32 -29.31
N THR A 149 -7.18 3.92 -29.22
CA THR A 149 -5.94 3.22 -29.46
C THR A 149 -6.10 1.97 -28.63
N THR A 150 -6.16 0.84 -29.33
CA THR A 150 -6.69 -0.44 -28.85
C THR A 150 -6.34 -0.67 -27.37
N PRO A 151 -7.23 -1.28 -26.56
CA PRO A 151 -6.98 -1.53 -25.12
C PRO A 151 -5.59 -2.12 -24.78
N GLU A 152 -4.91 -2.72 -25.78
CA GLU A 152 -3.51 -3.14 -25.78
C GLU A 152 -2.46 -2.02 -25.53
N GLN A 153 -2.69 -0.74 -25.84
CA GLN A 153 -1.62 0.28 -25.83
C GLN A 153 -1.36 0.93 -24.46
N LEU A 154 -2.34 0.90 -23.55
CA LEU A 154 -2.19 1.34 -22.14
C LEU A 154 -1.99 0.16 -21.18
N TYR A 155 -2.17 -1.06 -21.68
CA TYR A 155 -1.84 -2.29 -20.99
C TYR A 155 -0.34 -2.54 -21.18
N ASN A 156 0.46 -2.37 -20.13
CA ASN A 156 1.80 -2.96 -20.12
C ASN A 156 1.63 -4.37 -19.54
N PRO A 157 1.42 -5.41 -20.39
CA PRO A 157 1.11 -6.75 -19.94
C PRO A 157 2.16 -7.26 -18.96
N LEU A 158 3.42 -6.86 -19.13
CA LEU A 158 4.47 -7.23 -18.19
C LEU A 158 4.25 -6.58 -16.82
N SER A 159 4.03 -5.26 -16.72
CA SER A 159 3.84 -4.65 -15.40
C SER A 159 2.58 -5.16 -14.69
N THR A 160 1.50 -5.38 -15.44
CA THR A 160 0.25 -5.89 -14.87
C THR A 160 0.37 -7.36 -14.47
N THR A 161 1.00 -8.20 -15.30
CA THR A 161 1.23 -9.62 -14.99
C THR A 161 2.24 -9.78 -13.86
N THR A 162 3.26 -8.92 -13.77
CA THR A 162 4.24 -8.96 -12.68
C THR A 162 3.61 -8.47 -11.37
N ALA A 163 2.75 -7.46 -11.41
CA ALA A 163 1.97 -7.03 -10.26
C ALA A 163 0.97 -8.11 -9.83
N GLU A 164 0.17 -8.66 -10.76
CA GLU A 164 -0.78 -9.76 -10.47
C GLU A 164 -0.05 -10.99 -9.90
N ILE A 165 1.04 -11.46 -10.51
CA ILE A 165 1.79 -12.62 -10.00
C ILE A 165 2.37 -12.33 -8.60
N ILE A 166 3.01 -11.17 -8.38
CA ILE A 166 3.64 -10.88 -7.10
C ILE A 166 2.60 -10.55 -6.00
N GLU A 167 1.45 -9.96 -6.35
CA GLU A 167 0.40 -9.63 -5.39
C GLU A 167 -0.52 -10.83 -5.10
N ASP A 168 -0.75 -11.75 -6.05
CA ASP A 168 -1.54 -12.98 -5.86
C ASP A 168 -0.74 -14.12 -5.19
N GLU A 169 0.57 -14.24 -5.45
CA GLU A 169 1.43 -15.31 -4.90
C GLU A 169 1.42 -15.37 -3.35
N PRO A 170 1.54 -14.26 -2.59
CA PRO A 170 1.53 -14.32 -1.13
C PRO A 170 0.10 -14.44 -0.53
N GLN A 171 -0.97 -14.21 -1.29
CA GLN A 171 -2.34 -14.45 -0.84
C GLN A 171 -2.74 -15.93 -0.97
N SER A 172 -2.28 -16.61 -2.01
CA SER A 172 -2.50 -18.06 -2.19
C SER A 172 -1.82 -18.92 -1.11
N LEU A 173 -0.77 -18.39 -0.46
CA LEU A 173 -0.08 -19.05 0.66
C LEU A 173 -0.87 -19.01 1.98
N ARG A 174 -1.95 -18.24 2.09
CA ARG A 174 -2.84 -18.23 3.28
C ARG A 174 -3.93 -19.30 3.24
N SER A 175 -4.15 -19.96 2.11
CA SER A 175 -5.06 -21.11 1.98
C SER A 175 -4.23 -22.39 1.87
N THR A 176 -3.96 -23.05 2.99
CA THR A 176 -3.45 -24.43 2.99
C THR A 176 -4.44 -25.33 3.71
N ASP A 177 -5.19 -26.10 2.92
CA ASP A 177 -5.34 -27.56 3.06
C ASP A 177 -6.42 -28.03 2.07
N ASP A 178 -5.96 -28.69 0.98
CA ASP A 178 -6.51 -29.93 0.40
C ASP A 178 -6.19 -30.06 -1.10
N ASN A 179 -5.40 -31.09 -1.38
CA ASN A 179 -5.31 -31.92 -2.59
C ASN A 179 -5.00 -31.33 -4.00
N GLU A 180 -4.10 -32.06 -4.64
CA GLU A 180 -3.60 -32.00 -6.02
C GLU A 180 -4.66 -31.71 -7.11
N SER A 181 -4.31 -30.87 -8.10
CA SER A 181 -3.99 -31.38 -9.44
C SER A 181 -3.24 -30.34 -10.27
N ILE A 182 -2.20 -30.82 -10.95
CA ILE A 182 -1.43 -30.11 -11.97
C ILE A 182 -2.21 -30.14 -13.28
N GLY A 183 -2.45 -28.97 -13.87
CA GLY A 183 -2.63 -28.82 -15.31
C GLY A 183 -4.01 -28.30 -15.75
N SER A 184 -4.05 -27.03 -16.16
CA SER A 184 -4.90 -26.62 -17.28
C SER A 184 -4.29 -25.42 -18.01
N PRO A 185 -4.50 -25.31 -19.34
CA PRO A 185 -3.79 -24.37 -20.19
C PRO A 185 -4.30 -22.94 -19.99
N ILE A 186 -3.38 -21.98 -20.18
CA ILE A 186 -3.62 -20.54 -20.20
C ILE A 186 -4.80 -20.24 -21.13
N LYS A 187 -6.00 -20.07 -20.55
CA LYS A 187 -7.14 -19.49 -21.25
C LYS A 187 -6.84 -18.00 -21.42
N GLN A 188 -6.87 -17.54 -22.67
CA GLN A 188 -6.82 -16.12 -23.01
C GLN A 188 -7.89 -15.38 -22.18
N LYS A 189 -7.42 -14.47 -21.30
CA LYS A 189 -8.24 -13.69 -20.38
C LYS A 189 -9.14 -12.76 -21.21
N GLU A 190 -10.45 -12.90 -21.03
CA GLU A 190 -11.45 -11.93 -21.46
C GLU A 190 -11.04 -10.51 -21.05
N VAL A 191 -11.29 -9.55 -21.95
CA VAL A 191 -11.13 -8.12 -21.69
C VAL A 191 -12.02 -7.76 -20.50
N LEU A 192 -11.42 -7.66 -19.31
CA LEU A 192 -12.07 -7.23 -18.08
C LEU A 192 -12.70 -5.84 -18.31
N LYS A 193 -14.03 -5.81 -18.36
CA LYS A 193 -14.80 -4.57 -18.33
C LYS A 193 -14.47 -3.82 -17.03
N PRO A 194 -14.18 -2.51 -17.08
CA PRO A 194 -13.90 -1.72 -15.88
C PRO A 194 -15.22 -1.37 -15.20
N CYS A 195 -15.73 -2.29 -14.39
CA CYS A 195 -16.77 -2.00 -13.42
C CYS A 195 -16.61 -3.01 -12.28
N VAL A 196 -15.61 -2.79 -11.42
CA VAL A 196 -15.55 -3.50 -10.14
C VAL A 196 -16.76 -3.01 -9.35
N LYS A 197 -17.75 -3.88 -9.20
CA LYS A 197 -18.88 -3.61 -8.31
C LYS A 197 -18.34 -3.62 -6.89
N TYR A 198 -18.58 -2.52 -6.19
CA TYR A 198 -18.24 -2.36 -4.79
C TYR A 198 -19.54 -2.43 -3.99
N GLU A 199 -19.67 -3.46 -3.17
CA GLU A 199 -20.78 -3.59 -2.23
C GLU A 199 -20.20 -3.44 -0.82
N ILE A 200 -20.80 -2.52 -0.07
CA ILE A 200 -20.37 -2.18 1.29
C ILE A 200 -21.44 -2.68 2.23
N GLU A 201 -21.09 -3.59 3.13
CA GLU A 201 -22.01 -4.05 4.15
C GLU A 201 -22.02 -3.08 5.33
N GLN A 202 -23.10 -2.32 5.50
CA GLN A 202 -23.25 -1.23 6.48
C GLN A 202 -23.72 -1.70 7.88
N ASN A 203 -23.17 -2.79 8.41
CA ASN A 203 -23.55 -3.20 9.77
C ASN A 203 -22.94 -2.23 10.80
N SER A 204 -23.77 -1.83 11.78
CA SER A 204 -23.57 -0.79 12.82
C SER A 204 -22.17 -0.14 12.89
N GLU A 205 -21.90 0.79 11.98
CA GLU A 205 -20.59 1.47 11.83
C GLU A 205 -20.14 2.17 13.14
N THR A 206 -21.06 2.64 13.98
CA THR A 206 -20.79 3.44 15.18
C THR A 206 -20.00 2.72 16.26
N ASP A 207 -20.44 1.53 16.68
CA ASP A 207 -19.83 0.81 17.81
C ASP A 207 -18.43 0.30 17.43
N VAL A 208 -18.28 -0.16 16.19
CA VAL A 208 -17.00 -0.61 15.63
C VAL A 208 -15.99 0.53 15.53
N LEU A 209 -16.43 1.72 15.11
CA LEU A 209 -15.55 2.89 15.02
C LEU A 209 -15.13 3.42 16.38
N ASN A 210 -16.02 3.38 17.38
CA ASN A 210 -15.67 3.72 18.75
C ASN A 210 -14.62 2.76 19.30
N HIS A 211 -14.84 1.44 19.14
CA HIS A 211 -13.87 0.42 19.50
C HIS A 211 -12.52 0.61 18.79
N LEU A 212 -12.53 0.97 17.51
CA LEU A 212 -11.33 1.26 16.76
C LEU A 212 -10.60 2.50 17.30
N CYS A 213 -11.32 3.58 17.59
CA CYS A 213 -10.72 4.81 18.11
C CYS A 213 -10.06 4.56 19.46
N ASP A 214 -10.70 3.76 20.33
CA ASP A 214 -10.17 3.38 21.64
C ASP A 214 -8.95 2.46 21.50
N SER A 215 -9.00 1.50 20.56
CA SER A 215 -7.90 0.55 20.32
C SER A 215 -6.67 1.20 19.68
N VAL A 216 -6.86 2.24 18.88
CA VAL A 216 -5.80 2.96 18.17
C VAL A 216 -5.16 4.06 19.03
N ASP A 217 -5.86 4.57 20.04
CA ASP A 217 -5.31 5.58 20.97
C ASP A 217 -4.41 4.94 22.04
N VAL A 218 -3.29 4.37 21.59
CA VAL A 218 -2.31 3.68 22.45
C VAL A 218 -1.40 4.66 23.22
N GLY A 219 -1.58 5.97 23.04
CA GLY A 219 -0.75 6.99 23.68
C GLY A 219 0.71 6.98 23.24
N ASN A 220 1.65 6.99 24.19
CA ASN A 220 3.09 7.00 23.91
C ASN A 220 3.59 5.56 23.66
N LEU A 221 4.08 5.29 22.44
CA LEU A 221 4.65 4.00 22.05
C LEU A 221 5.74 3.49 22.99
N GLU A 222 6.52 4.40 23.58
CA GLU A 222 7.61 4.07 24.50
C GLU A 222 7.17 3.20 25.69
N LYS A 223 5.90 3.32 26.11
CA LYS A 223 5.36 2.56 27.24
C LYS A 223 4.90 1.16 26.87
N LEU A 224 4.83 0.84 25.58
CA LEU A 224 4.30 -0.42 25.09
C LEU A 224 5.40 -1.49 25.08
N ASP A 225 5.00 -2.74 25.33
CA ASP A 225 5.90 -3.89 25.37
C ASP A 225 6.75 -4.02 24.10
N ILE A 226 6.19 -3.65 22.95
CA ILE A 226 6.89 -3.68 21.64
C ILE A 226 8.09 -2.73 21.56
N CYS A 227 8.18 -1.72 22.44
CA CYS A 227 9.25 -0.72 22.45
C CYS A 227 10.16 -0.80 23.68
N GLN A 228 9.87 -1.63 24.69
CA GLN A 228 10.63 -1.67 25.95
C GLN A 228 12.11 -2.01 25.77
N GLU A 229 12.43 -2.88 24.80
CA GLU A 229 13.81 -3.31 24.50
C GLU A 229 14.48 -2.49 23.38
N LEU A 230 13.80 -1.49 22.83
CA LEU A 230 14.30 -0.70 21.72
C LEU A 230 14.96 0.58 22.22
N GLU A 231 16.13 0.87 21.67
CA GLU A 231 16.71 2.20 21.79
C GLU A 231 15.98 3.17 20.85
N PRO A 232 15.73 4.41 21.29
CA PRO A 232 15.20 5.44 20.41
C PRO A 232 16.19 5.72 19.27
N LEU A 233 15.66 6.01 18.09
CA LEU A 233 16.44 6.36 16.92
C LEU A 233 17.32 7.59 17.19
N PRO A 234 18.57 7.63 16.69
CA PRO A 234 19.51 8.72 16.94
C PRO A 234 19.15 9.95 16.12
N PHE A 235 18.13 10.69 16.55
CA PHE A 235 17.70 11.94 15.94
C PHE A 235 18.62 13.10 16.37
N ASP A 236 18.95 13.97 15.41
CA ASP A 236 19.59 15.25 15.70
C ASP A 236 18.61 16.21 16.40
N ASP A 237 19.14 17.31 16.96
CA ASP A 237 18.34 18.29 17.71
C ASP A 237 17.16 18.85 16.89
N GLN A 238 17.33 19.02 15.58
CA GLN A 238 16.28 19.53 14.70
C GLN A 238 15.16 18.50 14.53
N ARG A 239 15.50 17.24 14.30
CA ARG A 239 14.54 16.13 14.18
C ARG A 239 13.81 15.89 15.50
N GLN A 240 14.50 15.98 16.63
CA GLN A 240 13.86 15.88 17.94
C GLN A 240 12.89 17.04 18.16
N MET A 241 13.27 18.27 17.80
CA MET A 241 12.39 19.44 17.86
C MET A 241 11.15 19.25 16.97
N MET A 242 11.33 18.78 15.74
CA MET A 242 10.21 18.49 14.82
C MET A 242 9.29 17.42 15.38
N LEU A 243 9.84 16.32 15.90
CA LEU A 243 9.07 15.24 16.53
C LEU A 243 8.25 15.76 17.71
N ASN A 244 8.85 16.55 18.60
CA ASN A 244 8.18 17.14 19.75
C ASN A 244 7.06 18.09 19.33
N ASN A 245 7.31 18.95 18.34
CA ASN A 245 6.30 19.86 17.79
C ASN A 245 5.14 19.10 17.15
N LEU A 246 5.42 18.04 16.39
CA LEU A 246 4.39 17.23 15.77
C LEU A 246 3.58 16.44 16.81
N ASN A 247 4.23 15.86 17.83
CA ASN A 247 3.55 15.13 18.90
C ASN A 247 2.81 16.03 19.90
N SER A 248 3.05 17.35 19.91
CA SER A 248 2.24 18.31 20.68
C SER A 248 0.79 18.43 20.15
N LEU A 249 0.55 17.94 18.95
CA LEU A 249 -0.76 17.93 18.30
C LEU A 249 -1.49 16.62 18.60
N LYS A 250 -2.80 16.67 18.82
CA LYS A 250 -3.65 15.47 18.96
C LYS A 250 -3.83 14.80 17.59
N TRP A 251 -3.15 13.68 17.37
CA TRP A 251 -3.27 12.83 16.18
C TRP A 251 -3.97 11.53 16.50
N THR A 252 -4.79 11.03 15.58
CA THR A 252 -5.22 9.62 15.56
C THR A 252 -4.23 8.87 14.66
N LYS A 253 -3.41 8.00 15.23
CA LYS A 253 -2.29 7.34 14.53
C LYS A 253 -2.58 5.86 14.30
N ILE A 254 -2.93 5.50 13.07
CA ILE A 254 -3.30 4.13 12.70
C ILE A 254 -2.11 3.46 12.04
N ALA A 255 -1.63 2.37 12.63
CA ALA A 255 -0.65 1.49 11.99
C ALA A 255 -1.40 0.40 11.22
N CYS A 256 -1.16 0.30 9.92
CA CYS A 256 -1.79 -0.73 9.09
C CYS A 256 -0.74 -1.64 8.45
N PHE A 257 -1.17 -2.81 8.02
CA PHE A 257 -0.36 -3.74 7.24
C PHE A 257 -0.97 -3.94 5.86
N LEU A 258 -0.29 -3.39 4.86
CA LEU A 258 -0.68 -3.51 3.46
C LEU A 258 0.35 -4.36 2.72
N LEU A 259 -0.14 -5.48 2.18
CA LEU A 259 0.66 -6.40 1.38
C LEU A 259 0.69 -5.94 -0.08
N SER A 260 1.35 -4.81 -0.35
CA SER A 260 1.68 -4.37 -1.71
C SER A 260 3.12 -3.86 -1.74
N LEU A 261 3.83 -4.17 -2.83
CA LEU A 261 5.20 -3.69 -3.06
C LEU A 261 5.30 -2.16 -3.12
N ASN A 262 4.18 -1.49 -3.39
CA ASN A 262 4.01 -0.05 -3.36
C ASN A 262 2.87 0.31 -2.43
N SER A 263 2.94 -0.07 -1.16
CA SER A 263 1.86 0.24 -0.21
C SER A 263 1.43 1.70 -0.18
N HIS A 264 2.37 2.63 -0.39
CA HIS A 264 2.06 4.06 -0.50
C HIS A 264 1.09 4.36 -1.65
N GLU A 265 1.29 3.71 -2.80
CA GLU A 265 0.40 3.81 -3.96
C GLU A 265 -1.00 3.26 -3.65
N SER A 266 -1.06 2.18 -2.87
CA SER A 266 -2.32 1.57 -2.42
C SER A 266 -3.05 2.43 -1.39
N ILE A 267 -2.33 3.07 -0.45
CA ILE A 267 -2.92 3.98 0.56
C ILE A 267 -3.51 5.21 -0.10
N VAL A 268 -2.89 5.73 -1.16
CA VAL A 268 -3.34 6.95 -1.84
C VAL A 268 -4.27 6.63 -3.04
N ALA A 269 -4.48 5.34 -3.35
CA ALA A 269 -5.18 4.87 -4.57
C ALA A 269 -4.76 5.63 -5.83
N ARG A 270 -3.45 5.85 -6.02
CA ARG A 270 -2.93 6.73 -7.08
C ARG A 270 -3.34 6.28 -8.48
N LEU A 271 -3.41 4.96 -8.72
CA LEU A 271 -3.87 4.38 -9.99
C LEU A 271 -5.35 3.97 -9.97
N GLY A 272 -6.10 4.40 -8.95
CA GLY A 272 -7.47 4.00 -8.70
C GLY A 272 -7.59 2.64 -8.00
N LEU A 273 -8.76 2.40 -7.40
CA LEU A 273 -9.04 1.21 -6.57
C LEU A 273 -8.99 -0.11 -7.35
N HIS A 274 -9.18 -0.07 -8.67
CA HIS A 274 -9.15 -1.27 -9.52
C HIS A 274 -7.76 -1.92 -9.63
N ARG A 275 -6.69 -1.12 -9.53
CA ARG A 275 -5.28 -1.58 -9.56
C ARG A 275 -4.65 -1.71 -8.18
N THR A 276 -5.37 -1.30 -7.13
CA THR A 276 -4.87 -1.23 -5.76
C THR A 276 -5.88 -1.83 -4.77
N SER A 277 -6.43 -3.00 -5.12
CA SER A 277 -7.47 -3.69 -4.35
C SER A 277 -7.04 -3.93 -2.89
N ALA A 278 -5.76 -4.21 -2.65
CA ALA A 278 -5.22 -4.39 -1.30
C ALA A 278 -5.35 -3.15 -0.40
N GLY A 279 -5.33 -1.94 -0.96
CA GLY A 279 -5.49 -0.68 -0.22
C GLY A 279 -6.94 -0.25 -0.01
N ALA A 280 -7.88 -0.80 -0.79
CA ALA A 280 -9.29 -0.43 -0.75
C ALA A 280 -9.95 -0.56 0.63
N PRO A 281 -9.70 -1.61 1.43
CA PRO A 281 -10.31 -1.74 2.77
C PRO A 281 -9.82 -0.66 3.74
N VAL A 282 -8.53 -0.31 3.68
CA VAL A 282 -7.94 0.74 4.51
C VAL A 282 -8.46 2.11 4.11
N LEU A 283 -8.60 2.36 2.81
CA LEU A 283 -9.20 3.59 2.28
C LEU A 283 -10.67 3.72 2.64
N TYR A 284 -11.41 2.63 2.55
CA TYR A 284 -12.81 2.58 2.96
C TYR A 284 -12.95 2.90 4.44
N LEU A 285 -12.19 2.22 5.30
CA LEU A 285 -12.16 2.49 6.72
C LEU A 285 -11.83 3.96 7.01
N TRP A 286 -10.82 4.51 6.35
CA TRP A 286 -10.43 5.91 6.51
C TRP A 286 -11.56 6.87 6.10
N GLY A 287 -12.24 6.60 4.99
CA GLY A 287 -13.41 7.34 4.55
C GLY A 287 -14.56 7.26 5.56
N THR A 288 -14.80 6.09 6.12
CA THR A 288 -15.81 5.85 7.16
C THR A 288 -15.48 6.62 8.44
N MET A 289 -14.22 6.64 8.88
CA MET A 289 -13.78 7.45 10.03
C MET A 289 -13.98 8.96 9.79
N ILE A 290 -13.64 9.46 8.59
CA ILE A 290 -13.87 10.87 8.26
C ILE A 290 -15.37 11.19 8.29
N ARG A 291 -16.20 10.33 7.70
CA ARG A 291 -17.66 10.49 7.70
C ARG A 291 -18.20 10.54 9.12
N PHE A 292 -17.82 9.59 9.96
CA PHE A 292 -18.25 9.54 11.36
C PHE A 292 -17.88 10.82 12.12
N GLN A 293 -16.63 11.25 12.00
CA GLN A 293 -16.15 12.48 12.63
C GLN A 293 -16.81 13.77 12.13
N LEU A 294 -17.42 13.76 10.93
CA LEU A 294 -18.19 14.87 10.38
C LEU A 294 -19.64 14.85 10.88
N VAL A 295 -20.23 13.67 11.06
CA VAL A 295 -21.61 13.50 11.57
C VAL A 295 -21.69 13.96 13.02
N ASP A 296 -20.76 13.52 13.89
CA ASP A 296 -20.70 13.95 15.30
C ASP A 296 -20.67 15.48 15.42
N GLU A 297 -19.99 16.16 14.49
CA GLU A 297 -19.86 17.61 14.53
C GLU A 297 -21.15 18.34 14.09
N ILE A 298 -21.95 17.72 13.23
CA ILE A 298 -23.26 18.26 12.82
C ILE A 298 -24.21 18.14 14.01
N ASP A 299 -24.20 17.01 14.70
CA ASP A 299 -25.05 16.76 15.86
C ASP A 299 -24.68 17.69 17.04
N ASP A 300 -23.39 17.86 17.32
CA ASP A 300 -22.90 18.83 18.32
C ASP A 300 -23.34 20.26 18.02
N LYS A 301 -23.35 20.66 16.73
CA LYS A 301 -23.80 22.00 16.33
C LYS A 301 -25.31 22.16 16.40
N ALA A 302 -26.06 21.12 16.08
CA ALA A 302 -27.52 21.12 16.17
C ALA A 302 -28.01 21.15 17.63
N LEU A 303 -27.24 20.63 18.57
CA LEU A 303 -27.56 20.69 20.01
C LEU A 303 -27.22 22.04 20.67
N VAL A 304 -26.37 22.85 20.03
CA VAL A 304 -25.92 24.17 20.53
C VAL A 304 -26.68 25.33 19.87
N SER A 305 -27.45 25.08 18.80
CA SER A 305 -28.30 26.06 18.09
C SER A 305 -29.75 26.04 18.56
#